data_AF-A0A317F875-F1
#
_entry.id   AF-A0A317F875-F1
#
_cell.length_a   1.000
_cell.length_b   1.000
_cell.length_c   1.000
_cell.angle_alpha   90.00
_cell.angle_beta   90.00
_cell.angle_gamma   90.00
#
_symmetry.space_group_name_H-M   'P 1'
#
loop_
_entity.id
_entity.type
_entity.pdbx_description
1 polymer ?
#
loop_
_entity_poly.entity_id
_entity_poly.type
_entity_poly.pdbx_seq_one_letter_code
_entity_poly.pdbx_strand_id
1 'polypeptide(L)'
;MRTLAALIGLSLLAGCAQTGPTASVPTPNLPASLASIITDPARTAINNTAAVFGNPASVQGRPIAVAEAISQLEWLTPELSNDQRFIGMPPTVAGSVRQGRDAVREAFGVRPDTSPQAAVNAFDAAAAAYRANDPPGAQTALAAVTGADGAARAASLLSALPRIPQAAAGTSAAVSGLAQMNERTPPRR
;
A
#
# COMPACT_ATOMS: atom_id res chain seq x y z
N MET A 1 -6.92 -68.61 -15.02
CA MET A 1 -6.78 -67.87 -16.29
C MET A 1 -7.65 -66.63 -16.16
N ARG A 2 -7.09 -65.48 -15.79
CA ARG A 2 -6.48 -64.41 -16.64
C ARG A 2 -7.46 -63.24 -16.81
N THR A 3 -7.11 -62.09 -16.23
CA THR A 3 -7.33 -60.68 -16.67
C THR A 3 -8.79 -60.17 -16.75
N LEU A 4 -9.22 -58.96 -16.34
CA LEU A 4 -8.68 -57.59 -16.37
C LEU A 4 -9.29 -56.78 -15.20
N ALA A 5 -8.55 -56.03 -14.39
CA ALA A 5 -7.98 -54.68 -14.63
C ALA A 5 -8.96 -53.50 -14.38
N ALA A 6 -8.73 -52.84 -13.25
CA ALA A 6 -8.83 -51.41 -12.94
C ALA A 6 -9.68 -50.48 -13.84
N LEU A 7 -10.64 -49.78 -13.21
CA LEU A 7 -11.03 -48.42 -13.59
C LEU A 7 -11.22 -47.58 -12.32
N ILE A 8 -10.07 -47.16 -11.78
CA ILE A 8 -9.92 -46.01 -10.90
C ILE A 8 -9.86 -44.77 -11.80
N GLY A 9 -10.59 -43.73 -11.43
CA GLY A 9 -10.07 -42.37 -11.54
C GLY A 9 -10.79 -41.42 -12.50
N LEU A 10 -10.75 -40.14 -12.07
CA LEU A 10 -10.96 -38.92 -12.84
C LEU A 10 -12.38 -38.36 -12.94
N SER A 11 -12.84 -37.68 -11.87
CA SER A 11 -13.91 -36.65 -12.01
C SER A 11 -13.69 -35.40 -11.14
N LEU A 12 -12.48 -35.17 -10.61
CA LEU A 12 -12.13 -34.01 -9.80
C LEU A 12 -11.13 -33.12 -10.54
N LEU A 13 -11.53 -32.37 -11.58
CA LEU A 13 -10.70 -31.31 -12.19
C LEU A 13 -11.49 -30.34 -13.10
N ALA A 14 -12.73 -29.98 -12.75
CA ALA A 14 -13.41 -28.83 -13.38
C ALA A 14 -13.07 -27.53 -12.63
N GLY A 15 -11.79 -27.16 -12.63
CA GLY A 15 -11.25 -25.94 -12.05
C GLY A 15 -10.54 -25.09 -13.10
N CYS A 16 -11.19 -24.84 -14.25
CA CYS A 16 -10.62 -23.96 -15.27
C CYS A 16 -10.94 -22.50 -14.94
N ALA A 17 -9.99 -21.88 -14.24
CA ALA A 17 -9.48 -20.54 -14.45
C ALA A 17 -10.41 -19.55 -15.19
N GLN A 18 -11.12 -18.73 -14.44
CA GLN A 18 -11.61 -17.45 -14.96
C GLN A 18 -10.42 -16.47 -15.01
N THR A 19 -9.58 -16.58 -16.05
CA THR A 19 -8.68 -15.50 -16.47
C THR A 19 -9.52 -14.46 -17.21
N GLY A 20 -10.32 -13.70 -16.47
CA GLY A 20 -10.84 -12.43 -16.98
C GLY A 20 -9.69 -11.43 -17.10
N PRO A 21 -9.75 -10.45 -18.02
CA PRO A 21 -8.80 -9.35 -18.03
C PRO A 21 -8.85 -8.69 -16.64
N THR A 22 -7.74 -8.75 -15.90
CA THR A 22 -7.58 -7.96 -14.68
C THR A 22 -7.69 -6.51 -15.09
N ALA A 23 -8.84 -5.88 -14.80
CA ALA A 23 -9.03 -4.46 -15.01
C ALA A 23 -7.87 -3.73 -14.33
N SER A 24 -7.18 -2.88 -15.08
CA SER A 24 -6.12 -2.05 -14.52
C SER A 24 -6.73 -1.19 -13.43
N VAL A 25 -6.20 -1.30 -12.20
CA VAL A 25 -6.64 -0.45 -11.10
C VAL A 25 -6.16 0.97 -11.43
N PRO A 26 -7.05 1.96 -11.55
CA PRO A 26 -6.65 3.32 -11.87
C PRO A 26 -5.72 3.86 -10.78
N THR A 27 -4.67 4.55 -11.20
CA THR A 27 -3.77 5.26 -10.29
C THR A 27 -4.55 6.40 -9.61
N PRO A 28 -4.50 6.50 -8.26
CA PRO A 28 -5.14 7.60 -7.57
C PRO A 28 -4.40 8.92 -7.81
N ASN A 29 -5.09 10.02 -7.57
CA ASN A 29 -4.52 11.37 -7.52
C ASN A 29 -3.38 11.44 -6.50
N LEU A 30 -2.44 12.33 -6.77
CA LEU A 30 -1.27 12.54 -5.94
C LEU A 30 -1.66 12.94 -4.50
N PRO A 31 -1.13 12.28 -3.46
CA PRO A 31 -1.33 12.66 -2.06
C PRO A 31 -0.98 14.12 -1.79
N ALA A 32 -1.77 14.78 -0.96
CA ALA A 32 -1.61 16.20 -0.64
C ALA A 32 -0.22 16.52 -0.06
N SER A 33 0.35 15.59 0.72
CA SER A 33 1.70 15.71 1.30
C SER A 33 2.83 15.73 0.25
N LEU A 34 2.56 15.28 -0.98
CA LEU A 34 3.52 15.26 -2.09
C LEU A 34 3.30 16.39 -3.10
N ALA A 35 2.17 17.11 -3.03
CA ALA A 35 1.77 18.07 -4.06
C ALA A 35 2.70 19.30 -4.20
N SER A 36 3.39 19.68 -3.12
CA SER A 36 4.30 20.83 -3.09
C SER A 36 5.78 20.46 -3.28
N ILE A 37 6.07 19.18 -3.54
CA ILE A 37 7.44 18.67 -3.62
C ILE A 37 8.02 18.96 -5.01
N ILE A 38 9.22 19.54 -5.04
CA ILE A 38 9.96 19.89 -6.28
C ILE A 38 10.67 18.66 -6.87
N THR A 39 10.93 17.64 -6.07
CA THR A 39 11.54 16.36 -6.48
C THR A 39 10.50 15.36 -6.99
N ASP A 40 10.96 14.25 -7.59
CA ASP A 40 10.09 13.15 -8.02
C ASP A 40 9.20 12.64 -6.85
N PRO A 41 7.88 12.81 -6.92
CA PRO A 41 6.97 12.44 -5.85
C PRO A 41 7.03 10.94 -5.49
N ALA A 42 7.29 10.09 -6.48
CA ALA A 42 7.33 8.65 -6.27
C ALA A 42 8.56 8.21 -5.47
N ARG A 43 9.72 8.82 -5.75
CA ARG A 43 10.93 8.60 -4.96
C ARG A 43 10.75 9.08 -3.53
N THR A 44 10.09 10.23 -3.34
CA THR A 44 9.79 10.74 -2.01
C THR A 44 8.83 9.82 -1.25
N ALA A 45 7.76 9.34 -1.89
CA ALA A 45 6.84 8.37 -1.30
C ALA A 45 7.54 7.07 -0.86
N ILE A 46 8.40 6.51 -1.71
CA ILE A 46 9.20 5.31 -1.39
C ILE A 46 10.02 5.54 -0.11
N ASN A 47 10.73 6.66 -0.03
CA ASN A 47 11.60 6.95 1.11
C ASN A 47 10.80 7.23 2.40
N ASN A 48 9.73 8.02 2.31
CA ASN A 48 8.89 8.35 3.46
C ASN A 48 8.21 7.11 4.04
N THR A 49 7.61 6.29 3.18
CA THR A 49 6.94 5.06 3.62
C THR A 49 7.93 4.08 4.24
N ALA A 50 9.12 3.90 3.66
CA ALA A 50 10.17 3.07 4.24
C ALA A 50 10.65 3.58 5.61
N ALA A 51 10.80 4.89 5.78
CA ALA A 51 11.17 5.49 7.06
C ALA A 51 10.12 5.22 8.15
N VAL A 52 8.84 5.37 7.81
CA VAL A 52 7.72 5.20 8.76
C VAL A 52 7.50 3.72 9.11
N PHE A 53 7.38 2.84 8.12
CA PHE A 53 7.08 1.42 8.36
C PHE A 53 8.31 0.61 8.77
N GLY A 54 9.52 1.03 8.38
CA GLY A 54 10.78 0.41 8.79
C GLY A 54 11.15 0.73 10.25
N ASN A 55 10.72 1.88 10.78
CA ASN A 55 10.93 2.24 12.17
C ASN A 55 9.69 2.94 12.81
N PRO A 56 8.63 2.18 13.14
CA PRO A 56 7.42 2.74 13.74
C PRO A 56 7.65 3.46 15.07
N ALA A 57 8.73 3.15 15.79
CA ALA A 57 9.08 3.83 17.04
C ALA A 57 9.41 5.32 16.82
N SER A 58 9.90 5.70 15.63
CA SER A 58 10.24 7.09 15.28
C SER A 58 9.04 8.00 15.03
N VAL A 59 7.84 7.42 14.92
CA VAL A 59 6.57 8.12 14.64
C VAL A 59 5.54 7.96 15.76
N GLN A 60 5.94 7.48 16.94
CA GLN A 60 5.06 7.44 18.11
C GLN A 60 4.59 8.86 18.47
N GLY A 61 3.29 9.02 18.67
CA GLY A 61 2.66 10.33 18.90
C GLY A 61 2.66 11.26 17.69
N ARG A 62 2.97 10.77 16.48
CA ARG A 62 3.02 11.59 15.25
C ARG A 62 1.97 11.13 14.23
N PRO A 63 0.66 11.29 14.52
CA PRO A 63 -0.41 10.76 13.69
C PRO A 63 -0.44 11.34 12.27
N ILE A 64 -0.04 12.59 12.09
CA ILE A 64 0.06 13.24 10.76
C ILE A 64 1.04 12.46 9.88
N ALA A 65 2.24 12.15 10.38
CA ALA A 65 3.26 11.44 9.61
C ALA A 65 2.83 10.02 9.23
N VAL A 66 2.11 9.34 10.12
CA VAL A 66 1.58 8.00 9.85
C VAL A 66 0.48 8.06 8.78
N ALA A 67 -0.49 8.97 8.91
CA ALA A 67 -1.57 9.09 7.93
C ALA A 67 -1.03 9.47 6.54
N GLU A 68 -0.08 10.41 6.46
CA GLU A 68 0.57 10.77 5.20
C GLU A 68 1.34 9.60 4.59
N ALA A 69 2.05 8.80 5.40
CA ALA A 69 2.73 7.61 4.89
C ALA A 69 1.77 6.53 4.38
N ILE A 70 0.62 6.32 5.04
CA ILE A 70 -0.39 5.37 4.54
C ILE A 70 -0.98 5.87 3.22
N SER A 71 -1.35 7.15 3.13
CA SER A 71 -1.82 7.78 1.89
C SER A 71 -0.80 7.61 0.74
N GLN A 72 0.48 7.86 1.03
CA GLN A 72 1.57 7.68 0.06
C GLN A 72 1.73 6.20 -0.37
N LEU A 73 1.59 5.24 0.54
CA LEU A 73 1.66 3.82 0.23
C LEU A 73 0.49 3.34 -0.65
N GLU A 74 -0.72 3.85 -0.38
CA GLU A 74 -1.92 3.62 -1.18
C GLU A 74 -1.76 4.11 -2.61
N TRP A 75 -1.18 5.30 -2.78
CA TRP A 75 -0.88 5.87 -4.09
C TRP A 75 0.26 5.14 -4.81
N LEU A 76 1.34 4.82 -4.09
CA LEU A 76 2.54 4.19 -4.66
C LEU A 76 2.26 2.80 -5.25
N THR A 77 1.33 2.04 -4.66
CA THR A 77 1.08 0.64 -5.06
C THR A 77 0.65 0.48 -6.54
N PRO A 78 -0.40 1.17 -7.03
CA PRO A 78 -0.73 1.17 -8.46
C PRO A 78 0.33 1.90 -9.30
N GLU A 79 0.97 2.94 -8.78
CA GLU A 79 2.01 3.68 -9.49
C GLU A 79 3.18 2.77 -9.91
N LEU A 80 3.70 1.95 -8.99
CA LEU A 80 4.78 1.00 -9.28
C LEU A 80 4.38 -0.09 -10.30
N SER A 81 3.08 -0.36 -10.45
CA SER A 81 2.59 -1.39 -11.38
C SER A 81 2.31 -0.82 -12.78
N ASN A 82 1.90 0.45 -12.85
CA ASN A 82 1.34 1.04 -14.07
C ASN A 82 2.29 2.03 -14.75
N ASP A 83 3.22 2.65 -14.02
CA ASP A 83 4.06 3.71 -14.55
C ASP A 83 5.34 3.16 -15.22
N GLN A 84 5.59 3.60 -16.46
CA GLN A 84 6.75 3.22 -17.26
C GLN A 84 8.09 3.62 -16.60
N ARG A 85 8.08 4.61 -15.71
CA ARG A 85 9.25 5.05 -14.94
C ARG A 85 9.87 3.93 -14.10
N PHE A 86 9.12 2.88 -13.77
CA PHE A 86 9.58 1.76 -12.93
C PHE A 86 9.91 0.47 -13.69
N ILE A 87 9.93 0.48 -15.04
CA ILE A 87 10.26 -0.71 -15.84
C ILE A 87 11.64 -1.30 -15.50
N GLY A 88 12.59 -0.49 -15.03
CA GLY A 88 13.93 -0.95 -14.64
C GLY A 88 14.01 -1.57 -13.23
N MET A 89 12.94 -1.49 -12.45
CA MET A 89 12.87 -2.05 -11.10
C MET A 89 12.66 -3.58 -11.13
N PRO A 90 13.17 -4.35 -10.15
CA PRO A 90 12.88 -5.79 -10.10
C PRO A 90 11.36 -6.05 -10.06
N PRO A 91 10.84 -7.00 -10.85
CA PRO A 91 9.39 -7.19 -11.03
C PRO A 91 8.68 -7.65 -9.75
N THR A 92 9.43 -8.19 -8.78
CA THR A 92 8.88 -8.60 -7.47
C THR A 92 8.51 -7.42 -6.57
N VAL A 93 9.07 -6.23 -6.80
CA VAL A 93 8.90 -5.08 -5.90
C VAL A 93 7.45 -4.61 -5.84
N ALA A 94 6.77 -4.50 -6.99
CA ALA A 94 5.35 -4.10 -7.02
C ALA A 94 4.45 -5.06 -6.24
N GLY A 95 4.74 -6.37 -6.30
CA GLY A 95 4.06 -7.39 -5.52
C GLY A 95 4.29 -7.24 -4.01
N SER A 96 5.55 -7.02 -3.60
CA SER A 96 5.92 -6.81 -2.19
C SER A 96 5.29 -5.54 -1.60
N VAL A 97 5.27 -4.43 -2.35
CA VAL A 97 4.64 -3.18 -1.90
C VAL A 97 3.12 -3.37 -1.75
N ARG A 98 2.49 -4.07 -2.69
CA ARG A 98 1.05 -4.42 -2.60
C ARG A 98 0.75 -5.23 -1.35
N GLN A 99 1.54 -6.26 -1.05
CA GLN A 99 1.39 -7.06 0.17
C GLN A 99 1.55 -6.20 1.42
N GLY A 100 2.52 -5.27 1.42
CA GLY A 100 2.72 -4.32 2.50
C GLY A 100 1.52 -3.40 2.72
N ARG A 101 0.96 -2.83 1.65
CA ARG A 101 -0.28 -2.04 1.68
C ARG A 101 -1.44 -2.85 2.22
N ASP A 102 -1.64 -4.07 1.76
CA ASP A 102 -2.76 -4.91 2.19
C ASP A 102 -2.69 -5.24 3.69
N ALA A 103 -1.48 -5.49 4.21
CA ALA A 103 -1.27 -5.66 5.65
C ALA A 103 -1.53 -4.38 6.46
N VAL A 104 -1.21 -3.19 5.91
CA VAL A 104 -1.57 -1.90 6.53
C VAL A 104 -3.09 -1.73 6.55
N ARG A 105 -3.77 -2.00 5.43
CA ARG A 105 -5.24 -1.96 5.36
C ARG A 105 -5.88 -2.87 6.40
N GLU A 106 -5.41 -4.10 6.50
CA GLU A 106 -5.87 -5.07 7.51
C GLU A 106 -5.67 -4.55 8.94
N ALA A 107 -4.47 -4.05 9.27
CA ALA A 107 -4.16 -3.54 10.60
C ALA A 107 -5.07 -2.36 11.01
N PHE A 108 -5.39 -1.48 10.05
CA PHE A 108 -6.24 -0.31 10.26
C PHE A 108 -7.74 -0.60 10.11
N GLY A 109 -8.13 -1.81 9.71
CA GLY A 109 -9.52 -2.17 9.46
C GLY A 109 -10.12 -1.47 8.23
N VAL A 110 -9.29 -1.12 7.25
CA VAL A 110 -9.75 -0.58 5.95
C VAL A 110 -10.49 -1.69 5.21
N ARG A 111 -11.71 -1.40 4.72
CA ARG A 111 -12.51 -2.40 4.02
C ARG A 111 -11.78 -2.91 2.76
N PRO A 112 -11.80 -4.21 2.45
CA PRO A 112 -11.06 -4.78 1.31
C PRO A 112 -11.46 -4.20 -0.05
N ASP A 113 -12.71 -3.77 -0.20
CA ASP A 113 -13.27 -3.16 -1.42
C ASP A 113 -12.96 -1.66 -1.55
N THR A 114 -12.28 -1.06 -0.57
CA THR A 114 -11.87 0.35 -0.61
C THR A 114 -10.95 0.59 -1.79
N SER A 115 -11.36 1.50 -2.69
CA SER A 115 -10.52 1.92 -3.80
C SER A 115 -9.26 2.64 -3.28
N PRO A 116 -8.12 2.57 -3.99
CA PRO A 116 -6.91 3.31 -3.60
C PRO A 116 -7.18 4.81 -3.40
N GLN A 117 -7.99 5.42 -4.27
CA GLN A 117 -8.36 6.84 -4.14
C GLN A 117 -9.12 7.14 -2.86
N ALA A 118 -10.08 6.28 -2.47
CA ALA A 118 -10.84 6.49 -1.25
C ALA A 118 -9.95 6.41 -0.01
N ALA A 119 -8.99 5.48 0.00
CA ALA A 119 -7.99 5.37 1.06
C ALA A 119 -7.09 6.61 1.14
N VAL A 120 -6.50 7.04 0.01
CA VAL A 120 -5.71 8.28 -0.09
C VAL A 120 -6.49 9.46 0.49
N ASN A 121 -7.72 9.67 0.04
CA ASN A 121 -8.56 10.79 0.49
C ASN A 121 -8.83 10.73 2.00
N ALA A 122 -9.16 9.56 2.53
CA ALA A 122 -9.46 9.40 3.96
C ALA A 122 -8.25 9.68 4.86
N PHE A 123 -7.07 9.17 4.49
CA PHE A 123 -5.85 9.38 5.27
C PHE A 123 -5.29 10.81 5.12
N ASP A 124 -5.39 11.43 3.94
CA ASP A 124 -5.05 12.85 3.76
C ASP A 124 -5.99 13.77 4.56
N ALA A 125 -7.29 13.48 4.57
CA ALA A 125 -8.27 14.21 5.38
C ALA A 125 -8.01 14.03 6.88
N ALA A 126 -7.64 12.82 7.32
CA ALA A 126 -7.24 12.59 8.71
C ALA A 126 -5.98 13.38 9.08
N ALA A 127 -4.95 13.40 8.22
CA ALA A 127 -3.76 14.23 8.43
C ALA A 127 -4.12 15.72 8.53
N ALA A 128 -5.03 16.21 7.68
CA ALA A 128 -5.52 17.59 7.72
C ALA A 128 -6.26 17.92 9.01
N ALA A 129 -7.13 17.03 9.47
CA ALA A 129 -7.85 17.21 10.73
C ALA A 129 -6.89 17.25 11.94
N TYR A 130 -5.88 16.38 11.99
CA TYR A 130 -4.84 16.47 13.03
C TYR A 130 -4.03 17.76 12.96
N ARG A 131 -3.69 18.26 11.77
CA ARG A 131 -3.04 19.57 11.60
C ARG A 131 -3.92 20.72 12.13
N ALA A 132 -5.24 20.61 12.00
CA ALA A 132 -6.20 21.56 12.52
C ALA A 132 -6.51 21.39 14.02
N ASN A 133 -5.84 20.47 14.73
CA ASN A 133 -6.16 20.07 16.11
C ASN A 133 -7.62 19.60 16.27
N ASP A 134 -8.13 18.85 15.28
CA ASP A 134 -9.50 18.28 15.26
C ASP A 134 -9.47 16.73 15.23
N PRO A 135 -9.24 16.07 16.38
CA PRO A 135 -9.29 14.60 16.46
C PRO A 135 -10.66 13.99 16.06
N PRO A 136 -11.82 14.57 16.41
CA PRO A 136 -13.12 14.11 15.90
C PRO A 136 -13.23 14.15 14.37
N GLY A 137 -12.69 15.20 13.74
CA GLY A 137 -12.61 15.29 12.28
C GLY A 137 -11.76 14.17 11.67
N ALA A 138 -10.66 13.80 12.32
CA ALA A 138 -9.82 12.69 11.86
C ALA A 138 -10.56 11.34 11.91
N GLN A 139 -11.33 11.08 12.98
CA GLN A 139 -12.16 9.87 13.07
C GLN A 139 -13.25 9.86 11.98
N THR A 140 -13.91 11.00 11.77
CA THR A 140 -14.92 11.13 10.71
C THR A 140 -14.34 10.83 9.33
N ALA A 141 -13.14 11.32 9.03
CA ALA A 141 -12.44 11.01 7.78
C ALA A 141 -12.14 9.51 7.63
N LEU A 142 -11.64 8.87 8.70
CA LEU A 142 -11.29 7.45 8.68
C LEU A 142 -12.52 6.53 8.59
N ALA A 143 -13.67 6.93 9.15
CA ALA A 143 -14.92 6.19 9.09
C ALA A 143 -15.38 5.90 7.65
N ALA A 144 -14.98 6.74 6.68
CA ALA A 144 -15.27 6.53 5.27
C ALA A 144 -14.71 5.20 4.74
N VAL A 145 -13.59 4.73 5.27
CA VAL A 145 -12.86 3.54 4.80
C VAL A 145 -12.80 2.41 5.82
N THR A 146 -13.01 2.68 7.11
CA THR A 146 -13.02 1.66 8.19
C THR A 146 -14.41 1.38 8.77
N GLY A 147 -15.41 2.19 8.41
CA GLY A 147 -16.72 2.21 9.08
C GLY A 147 -16.68 2.96 10.42
N ALA A 148 -17.85 3.32 10.93
CA ALA A 148 -17.97 4.11 12.17
C ALA A 148 -17.30 3.39 13.37
N ASP A 149 -17.52 2.08 13.49
CA ASP A 149 -16.98 1.27 14.60
C ASP A 149 -15.45 1.12 14.53
N GLY A 150 -14.87 1.17 13.32
CA GLY A 150 -13.42 1.05 13.10
C GLY A 150 -12.66 2.36 13.23
N ALA A 151 -13.34 3.50 13.10
CA ALA A 151 -12.71 4.83 13.02
C ALA A 151 -11.88 5.19 14.26
N ALA A 152 -12.42 4.95 15.46
CA ALA A 152 -11.72 5.25 16.71
C ALA A 152 -10.43 4.42 16.86
N ARG A 153 -10.48 3.14 16.50
CA ARG A 153 -9.31 2.25 16.50
C ARG A 153 -8.26 2.72 15.49
N ALA A 154 -8.67 3.03 14.26
CA ALA A 154 -7.78 3.53 13.21
C ALA A 154 -7.08 4.83 13.64
N ALA A 155 -7.83 5.77 14.24
CA ALA A 155 -7.27 7.01 14.77
C ALA A 155 -6.25 6.76 15.90
N SER A 156 -6.52 5.79 16.79
CA SER A 156 -5.56 5.39 17.83
C SER A 156 -4.27 4.80 17.24
N LEU A 157 -4.38 3.98 16.20
CA LEU A 157 -3.22 3.39 15.51
C LEU A 157 -2.36 4.44 14.79
N LEU A 158 -2.93 5.55 14.32
CA LEU A 158 -2.14 6.65 13.77
C LEU A 158 -1.19 7.25 14.82
N SER A 159 -1.63 7.35 16.07
CA SER A 159 -0.80 7.87 17.17
C SER A 159 0.16 6.83 17.74
N ALA A 160 -0.10 5.54 17.53
CA ALA A 160 0.68 4.44 18.10
C ALA A 160 0.86 3.31 17.08
N LEU A 161 1.56 3.62 15.98
CA LEU A 161 1.74 2.68 14.86
C LEU A 161 2.43 1.39 15.35
N PRO A 162 1.77 0.21 15.25
CA PRO A 162 2.40 -1.06 15.56
C PRO A 162 3.42 -1.43 14.49
N ARG A 163 4.27 -2.43 14.79
CA ARG A 163 5.09 -3.05 13.74
C ARG A 163 4.18 -3.82 12.79
N ILE A 164 4.33 -3.55 11.49
CA ILE A 164 3.64 -4.26 10.41
C ILE A 164 4.73 -4.84 9.50
N PRO A 165 5.22 -6.07 9.77
CA PRO A 165 6.42 -6.62 9.12
C PRO A 165 6.35 -6.62 7.59
N GLN A 166 5.17 -6.90 7.02
CA GLN A 166 4.94 -6.91 5.58
C GLN A 166 5.06 -5.51 4.98
N ALA A 167 4.61 -4.47 5.69
CA ALA A 167 4.78 -3.08 5.26
C ALA A 167 6.25 -2.67 5.30
N ALA A 168 6.97 -3.05 6.35
CA ALA A 168 8.41 -2.82 6.45
C ALA A 168 9.18 -3.52 5.31
N ALA A 169 8.88 -4.80 5.06
CA ALA A 169 9.51 -5.57 3.99
C ALA A 169 9.18 -4.97 2.61
N GLY A 170 7.91 -4.68 2.33
CA GLY A 170 7.48 -4.12 1.05
C GLY A 170 8.11 -2.77 0.73
N THR A 171 8.12 -1.86 1.70
CA THR A 171 8.71 -0.52 1.52
C THR A 171 10.24 -0.57 1.47
N SER A 172 10.90 -1.46 2.22
CA SER A 172 12.35 -1.69 2.05
C SER A 172 12.70 -2.24 0.67
N ALA A 173 11.87 -3.14 0.12
CA ALA A 173 12.06 -3.69 -1.21
C ALA A 173 11.94 -2.60 -2.28
N ALA A 174 11.04 -1.64 -2.10
CA ALA A 174 10.93 -0.46 -2.97
C ALA A 174 12.21 0.40 -2.97
N VAL A 175 12.78 0.66 -1.79
CA VAL A 175 14.05 1.39 -1.65
C VAL A 175 15.19 0.64 -2.36
N SER A 176 15.35 -0.66 -2.11
CA SER A 176 16.38 -1.47 -2.75
C SER A 176 16.19 -1.57 -4.26
N GLY A 177 14.94 -1.72 -4.73
CA GLY A 177 14.62 -1.75 -6.14
C GLY A 177 14.94 -0.43 -6.85
N LEU A 178 14.69 0.70 -6.17
CA LEU A 178 15.01 2.02 -6.69
C LEU A 178 16.53 2.22 -6.84
N ALA A 179 17.32 1.75 -5.86
CA ALA A 179 18.77 1.79 -5.92
C ALA A 179 19.32 0.96 -7.10
N GLN A 180 18.87 -0.29 -7.25
CA GLN A 180 19.28 -1.17 -8.35
C GLN A 180 18.93 -0.58 -9.73
N MET A 181 17.76 0.04 -9.86
CA MET A 181 17.34 0.69 -11.10
C MET A 181 18.27 1.87 -11.47
N ASN A 182 18.64 2.68 -10.48
CA ASN A 182 19.57 3.80 -10.66
C ASN A 182 20.98 3.32 -11.07
N GLU A 183 21.48 2.23 -10.50
CA GLU A 183 22.79 1.66 -10.86
C GLU A 183 22.83 1.18 -12.32
N ARG A 184 21.71 0.68 -12.85
CA ARG A 184 21.58 0.24 -14.25
C ARG A 184 21.40 1.38 -15.24
N THR A 185 21.00 2.56 -14.76
CA THR A 185 20.76 3.74 -15.58
C THR A 185 21.71 4.86 -15.14
N PRO A 186 22.98 4.81 -15.55
CA PRO A 186 23.96 5.81 -15.13
C PRO A 186 23.48 7.21 -15.55
N PRO A 187 23.70 8.24 -14.71
CA PRO A 187 23.30 9.60 -15.04
C PRO A 187 23.98 10.01 -16.35
N ARG A 188 23.18 10.48 -17.32
CA ARG A 188 23.72 11.10 -18.53
C ARG A 188 24.41 12.39 -18.09
N ARG A 189 25.74 12.41 -18.20
CA ARG A 189 26.58 13.60 -17.94
C ARG A 189 26.37 14.65 -19.01
#